data_AF-J3GME1-F1
#
_entry.id   AF-J3GME1-F1
#
_cell.length_a   1.000
_cell.length_b   1.000
_cell.length_c   1.000
_cell.angle_alpha   90.00
_cell.angle_beta   90.00
_cell.angle_gamma   90.00
#
_symmetry.space_group_name_H-M   'P 1'
#
loop_
_entity.id
_entity.type
_entity.pdbx_description
1 polymer ?
#
loop_
_entity_poly.entity_id
_entity_poly.type
_entity_poly.pdbx_seq_one_letter_code
_entity_poly.pdbx_strand_id
1 'polypeptide(L)'
;MAAFGESGTYFKFGEKPHGKASAVLWPVWVHRVLYPEVTRARLNVFQRAVLGLIRAKVVRVEVIAELTNLHEDLIRLILAQSISNGWLVANADTVTSQGLRVLQEEEDANANLKSGYIFQDALSGELWPRFEAQLCDIVPSEARGRFPTFVLNRKTGRSTTPFLLEPSQRVLPACNAASLMKAYRNYRGDYRATLQLYGKADLPEQIKLQGLERQDAQPRLAHVLVWITADLDGGQPWSVRDPFDLRDQAWWMNSRLLPVVKENKALLKHLSGLIDAPRGKDQTVEEWLSDLQKQTDLRVLVEFPWAERQPDIKRYLSALLSRQEKLAQGDTAENELEAALTECQKLLEVLMQWLISTFPVEPALMPRGEQRSAYHLNRKILMSFQIPAFNAEVVGQLSRQKLDQVIMACSSPSSSLKALLFAAGWGVCSHGHHPLKTLTEEQLQLEQLLELATLRNQGSHAHSKFTGKKVTPVTLPMAQQHIQYALGFTDRFKEWM
;
A
#
# COMPACT_ATOMS: atom_id res chain seq x y z
N MET A 1 -32.84 -4.78 -25.54
CA MET A 1 -32.87 -4.15 -26.88
C MET A 1 -31.54 -3.46 -27.10
N ALA A 2 -30.89 -3.73 -28.22
CA ALA A 2 -29.56 -3.20 -28.54
C ALA A 2 -29.68 -1.75 -29.02
N ALA A 3 -29.13 -0.80 -28.25
CA ALA A 3 -28.90 0.55 -28.70
C ALA A 3 -27.53 0.59 -29.41
N PHE A 4 -27.55 1.08 -30.64
CA PHE A 4 -26.37 1.31 -31.47
C PHE A 4 -25.41 2.25 -30.76
N GLY A 5 -24.12 1.88 -30.71
CA GLY A 5 -23.09 2.63 -30.00
C GLY A 5 -22.86 4.00 -30.64
N GLU A 6 -23.20 5.06 -29.91
CA GLU A 6 -22.47 6.33 -30.04
C GLU A 6 -20.98 6.03 -29.92
N SER A 7 -20.18 6.66 -30.77
CA SER A 7 -18.73 6.55 -30.78
C SER A 7 -18.17 6.93 -29.40
N GLY A 8 -18.03 5.94 -28.52
CA GLY A 8 -17.62 6.16 -27.14
C GLY A 8 -16.23 6.81 -27.05
N THR A 9 -16.04 7.64 -26.02
CA THR A 9 -14.70 8.16 -25.68
C THR A 9 -14.02 7.14 -24.77
N TYR A 10 -12.81 6.72 -25.12
CA TYR A 10 -12.08 5.65 -24.42
C TYR A 10 -10.69 6.11 -24.03
N PHE A 11 -10.25 5.80 -22.80
CA PHE A 11 -8.90 6.14 -22.33
C PHE A 11 -8.14 4.90 -21.87
N LYS A 12 -6.81 4.91 -22.05
CA LYS A 12 -5.87 3.95 -21.43
C LYS A 12 -4.72 4.74 -20.82
N PHE A 13 -4.50 4.57 -19.51
CA PHE A 13 -3.37 5.19 -18.82
C PHE A 13 -2.30 4.14 -18.49
N GLY A 14 -2.68 3.07 -17.81
CA GLY A 14 -1.76 2.01 -17.37
C GLY A 14 -1.60 0.83 -18.31
N GLU A 15 -0.53 0.06 -18.08
CA GLU A 15 -0.19 -1.11 -18.88
C GLU A 15 -0.92 -2.40 -18.44
N LYS A 16 -0.95 -3.39 -19.34
CA LYS A 16 -1.52 -4.69 -19.00
C LYS A 16 -0.64 -5.38 -17.93
N PRO A 17 -1.21 -5.84 -16.81
CA PRO A 17 -0.45 -6.57 -15.79
C PRO A 17 0.09 -7.89 -16.36
N HIS A 18 1.16 -8.41 -15.74
CA HIS A 18 1.67 -9.74 -16.05
C HIS A 18 0.69 -10.82 -15.58
N GLY A 19 0.59 -11.93 -16.32
CA GLY A 19 -0.30 -13.04 -16.01
C GLY A 19 -1.71 -12.96 -16.64
N LYS A 20 -2.64 -13.77 -16.09
CA LYS A 20 -4.05 -13.80 -16.52
C LYS A 20 -4.75 -12.51 -16.07
N ALA A 21 -5.27 -11.75 -17.03
CA ALA A 21 -6.02 -10.52 -16.77
C ALA A 21 -7.10 -10.30 -17.81
N SER A 22 -8.26 -9.82 -17.37
CA SER A 22 -9.39 -9.46 -18.22
C SER A 22 -9.51 -7.94 -18.31
N ALA A 23 -9.71 -7.46 -19.54
CA ALA A 23 -9.92 -6.05 -19.82
C ALA A 23 -11.41 -5.69 -19.64
N VAL A 24 -11.66 -4.56 -18.99
CA VAL A 24 -13.01 -3.99 -18.80
C VAL A 24 -12.95 -2.49 -19.09
N LEU A 25 -13.92 -1.98 -19.83
CA LEU A 25 -14.13 -0.55 -20.04
C LEU A 25 -15.08 -0.02 -18.95
N TRP A 26 -14.51 0.71 -18.01
CA TRP A 26 -15.22 1.24 -16.85
C TRP A 26 -15.78 2.64 -17.14
N PRO A 27 -17.10 2.87 -16.99
CA PRO A 27 -17.71 4.15 -17.33
C PRO A 27 -17.39 5.21 -16.27
N VAL A 28 -16.96 6.39 -16.72
CA VAL A 28 -16.60 7.52 -15.86
C VAL A 28 -17.09 8.83 -16.44
N TRP A 29 -17.41 9.77 -15.57
CA TRP A 29 -17.62 11.18 -15.91
C TRP A 29 -16.31 11.94 -15.72
N VAL A 30 -15.82 12.56 -16.79
CA VAL A 30 -14.59 13.35 -16.79
C VAL A 30 -14.92 14.81 -16.48
N HIS A 31 -14.28 15.35 -15.44
CA HIS A 31 -14.40 16.75 -15.05
C HIS A 31 -13.07 17.46 -15.26
N ARG A 32 -13.11 18.64 -15.88
CA ARG A 32 -11.94 19.52 -15.99
C ARG A 32 -11.79 20.39 -14.74
N VAL A 33 -10.59 20.41 -14.19
CA VAL A 33 -10.23 21.15 -12.97
C VAL A 33 -9.03 22.05 -13.24
N LEU A 34 -9.02 23.23 -12.61
CA LEU A 34 -7.87 24.13 -12.63
C LEU A 34 -7.05 23.97 -11.36
N TYR A 35 -5.73 24.03 -11.49
CA TYR A 35 -4.80 24.02 -10.37
C TYR A 35 -3.56 24.85 -10.68
N PRO A 36 -2.98 25.54 -9.70
CA PRO A 36 -1.80 26.37 -9.94
C PRO A 36 -0.59 25.52 -10.25
N GLU A 37 0.26 26.04 -11.14
CA GLU A 37 1.59 25.50 -11.35
C GLU A 37 2.41 25.68 -10.08
N VAL A 38 2.69 24.57 -9.39
CA VAL A 38 3.44 24.64 -8.14
C VAL A 38 4.92 24.86 -8.43
N THR A 39 5.32 26.13 -8.50
CA THR A 39 6.69 26.54 -8.21
C THR A 39 7.00 26.20 -6.75
N ARG A 40 8.26 25.85 -6.45
CA ARG A 40 8.68 25.71 -5.04
C ARG A 40 8.46 27.06 -4.38
N ALA A 41 7.55 27.12 -3.41
CA ALA A 41 7.36 28.32 -2.63
C ALA A 41 8.72 28.71 -2.03
N ARG A 42 9.23 29.87 -2.44
CA ARG A 42 10.50 30.44 -1.95
C ARG A 42 10.32 30.95 -0.52
N LEU A 43 9.08 31.30 -0.16
CA LEU A 43 8.68 31.73 1.18
C LEU A 43 7.74 30.71 1.80
N ASN A 44 7.96 30.37 3.08
CA ASN A 44 6.92 29.70 3.84
C ASN A 44 5.80 30.68 4.25
N VAL A 45 4.66 30.15 4.69
CA VAL A 45 3.46 30.95 5.03
C VAL A 45 3.75 32.03 6.07
N PHE A 46 4.61 31.74 7.07
CA PHE A 46 4.97 32.68 8.12
C PHE A 46 5.93 33.76 7.63
N GLN A 47 6.95 33.39 6.84
CA GLN A 47 7.85 34.34 6.19
C GLN A 47 7.08 35.30 5.28
N ARG A 48 6.11 34.80 4.51
CA ARG A 48 5.27 35.63 3.64
C ARG A 48 4.42 36.61 4.46
N ALA A 49 3.80 36.15 5.56
CA ALA A 49 3.01 37.01 6.44
C ALA A 49 3.88 38.12 7.06
N VAL A 50 5.05 37.77 7.61
CA VAL A 50 5.96 38.72 8.25
C VAL A 50 6.52 39.73 7.24
N LEU A 51 6.98 39.29 6.06
CA LEU A 51 7.46 40.18 5.01
C LEU A 51 6.34 41.09 4.46
N GLY A 52 5.11 40.58 4.35
CA GLY A 52 3.94 41.37 3.96
C GLY A 52 3.59 42.46 4.98
N LEU A 53 3.71 42.18 6.27
CA LEU A 53 3.51 43.14 7.35
C LEU A 53 4.60 44.22 7.35
N ILE A 54 5.86 43.85 7.12
CA ILE A 54 6.97 44.81 6.98
C ILE A 54 6.79 45.67 5.73
N ARG A 55 6.33 45.09 4.60
CA ARG A 55 5.93 45.84 3.39
C ARG A 55 4.85 46.88 3.72
N ALA A 56 3.91 46.54 4.60
CA ALA A 56 2.87 47.43 5.11
C ALA A 56 3.34 48.37 6.24
N LYS A 57 4.65 48.47 6.49
CA LYS A 57 5.29 49.32 7.52
C LYS A 57 4.98 48.94 8.97
N VAL A 58 4.55 47.69 9.21
CA VAL A 58 4.49 47.12 10.55
C VAL A 58 5.83 46.46 10.87
N VAL A 59 6.64 47.11 11.70
CA VAL A 59 8.05 46.73 11.94
C VAL A 59 8.34 46.29 13.39
N ARG A 60 7.40 46.55 14.31
CA ARG A 60 7.56 46.17 15.73
C ARG A 60 7.27 44.69 15.92
N VAL A 61 8.21 43.97 16.52
CA VAL A 61 8.12 42.52 16.73
C VAL A 61 6.87 42.14 17.52
N GLU A 62 6.58 42.88 18.59
CA GLU A 62 5.39 42.65 19.43
C GLU A 62 4.08 42.75 18.62
N VAL A 63 3.99 43.73 17.72
CA VAL A 63 2.80 43.97 16.89
C VAL A 63 2.67 42.91 15.80
N ILE A 64 3.78 42.49 15.20
CA ILE A 64 3.79 41.40 14.21
C ILE A 64 3.38 40.08 14.88
N ALA A 65 3.89 39.81 16.08
CA ALA A 65 3.54 38.63 16.87
C ALA A 65 2.04 38.58 17.18
N GLU A 66 1.46 39.71 17.61
CA GLU A 66 0.03 39.86 17.86
C GLU A 66 -0.81 39.63 16.59
N LEU A 67 -0.48 40.30 15.48
CA LEU A 67 -1.24 40.20 14.23
C LEU A 67 -1.16 38.82 13.56
N THR A 68 -0.07 38.09 13.78
CA THR A 68 0.13 36.75 13.22
C THR A 68 -0.24 35.63 14.19
N ASN A 69 -0.51 35.96 15.45
CA ASN A 69 -0.70 35.03 16.57
C ASN A 69 0.47 34.03 16.70
N LEU A 70 1.70 34.53 16.52
CA LEU A 70 2.95 33.76 16.61
C LEU A 70 3.79 34.26 17.78
N HIS A 71 4.64 33.38 18.33
CA HIS A 71 5.56 33.74 19.41
C HIS A 71 6.64 34.71 18.91
N GLU A 72 7.04 35.69 19.73
CA GLU A 72 8.04 36.71 19.36
C GLU A 72 9.37 36.10 18.91
N ASP A 73 9.83 35.02 19.54
CA ASP A 73 11.08 34.35 19.16
C ASP A 73 11.03 33.78 17.73
N LEU A 74 9.87 33.28 17.30
CA LEU A 74 9.67 32.81 15.94
C LEU A 74 9.71 33.98 14.96
N ILE A 75 9.13 35.13 15.32
CA ILE A 75 9.23 36.35 14.53
C ILE A 75 10.70 36.78 14.41
N ARG A 76 11.45 36.86 15.51
CA ARG A 76 12.88 37.21 15.51
C ARG A 76 13.71 36.25 14.63
N LEU A 77 13.42 34.96 14.69
CA LEU A 77 14.05 33.96 13.82
C LEU A 77 13.75 34.22 12.34
N ILE A 78 12.48 34.47 11.99
CA ILE A 78 12.05 34.77 10.61
C ILE A 78 12.71 36.05 10.11
N LEU A 79 12.83 37.09 10.94
CA LEU A 79 13.52 38.34 10.59
C LEU A 79 15.01 38.09 10.32
N ALA A 80 15.70 37.36 11.19
CA ALA A 80 17.12 37.03 11.03
C ALA A 80 17.37 36.22 9.74
N GLN A 81 16.52 35.23 9.44
CA GLN A 81 16.59 34.48 8.19
C GLN A 81 16.33 35.38 6.97
N SER A 82 15.37 36.29 7.06
CA SER A 82 15.02 37.20 5.97
C SER A 82 16.12 38.22 5.68
N ILE A 83 16.85 38.70 6.70
CA ILE A 83 18.07 39.50 6.52
C ILE A 83 19.17 38.66 5.87
N SER A 84 19.42 37.45 6.38
CA SER A 84 20.47 36.56 5.85
C SER A 84 20.23 36.19 4.38
N ASN A 85 18.97 36.07 3.96
CA ASN A 85 18.60 35.79 2.57
C ASN A 85 18.56 37.04 1.68
N GLY A 86 18.84 38.23 2.22
CA GLY A 86 18.83 39.49 1.49
C GLY A 86 17.44 40.02 1.16
N TRP A 87 16.38 39.53 1.80
CA TRP A 87 14.99 39.97 1.58
C TRP A 87 14.62 41.21 2.40
N LEU A 88 15.29 41.42 3.52
CA LEU A 88 15.19 42.61 4.36
C LEU A 88 16.54 43.33 4.44
N VAL A 89 16.51 44.64 4.68
CA VAL A 89 17.69 45.42 5.07
C VAL A 89 18.14 45.04 6.49
N ALA A 90 19.38 45.38 6.85
CA ALA A 90 20.01 44.91 8.10
C ALA A 90 19.25 45.25 9.40
N ASN A 91 18.48 46.32 9.39
CA ASN A 91 17.63 46.78 10.50
C ASN A 91 16.19 46.19 10.47
N ALA A 92 15.89 45.29 9.53
CA ALA A 92 14.60 44.59 9.37
C ALA A 92 13.35 45.48 9.20
N ASP A 93 13.50 46.77 8.91
CA ASP A 93 12.38 47.71 8.81
C ASP A 93 11.81 47.86 7.38
N THR A 94 12.55 47.40 6.38
CA THR A 94 12.25 47.62 4.97
C THR A 94 12.55 46.37 4.15
N VAL A 95 11.65 46.05 3.22
CA VAL A 95 11.83 44.96 2.26
C VAL A 95 12.75 45.43 1.12
N THR A 96 13.76 44.63 0.77
CA THR A 96 14.68 44.94 -0.33
C THR A 96 14.00 44.76 -1.68
N SER A 97 14.64 45.20 -2.78
CA SER A 97 14.17 44.92 -4.14
C SER A 97 14.09 43.41 -4.43
N GLN A 98 15.01 42.62 -3.86
CA GLN A 98 14.97 41.17 -3.93
C GLN A 98 13.80 40.58 -3.13
N GLY A 99 13.55 41.07 -1.91
CA GLY A 99 12.40 40.64 -1.11
C GLY A 99 11.05 40.98 -1.76
N LEU A 100 10.95 42.15 -2.40
CA LEU A 100 9.76 42.57 -3.15
C LEU A 100 9.51 41.68 -4.38
N ARG A 101 10.56 41.34 -5.15
CA ARG A 101 10.45 40.40 -6.27
C ARG A 101 9.96 39.04 -5.80
N VAL A 102 10.51 38.51 -4.70
CA VAL A 102 10.08 37.20 -4.17
C VAL A 102 8.63 37.23 -3.69
N LEU A 103 8.16 38.34 -3.08
CA LEU A 103 6.75 38.51 -2.71
C LEU A 103 5.82 38.58 -3.94
N GLN A 104 6.22 39.32 -4.99
CA GLN A 104 5.44 39.44 -6.22
C GLN A 104 5.42 38.15 -7.05
N GLU A 105 6.55 37.46 -7.19
CA GLU A 105 6.64 36.16 -7.88
C GLU A 105 5.75 35.10 -7.21
N GLU A 106 5.59 35.13 -5.88
CA GLU A 106 4.66 34.28 -5.13
C GLU A 106 3.18 34.69 -5.33
N GLU A 107 2.89 35.99 -5.45
CA GLU A 107 1.56 36.50 -5.78
C GLU A 107 1.17 36.09 -7.21
N ASP A 108 2.09 36.19 -8.18
CA ASP A 108 1.90 35.85 -9.61
C ASP A 108 1.90 34.33 -9.87
N ALA A 109 2.65 33.52 -9.12
CA ALA A 109 2.64 32.06 -9.24
C ALA A 109 1.24 31.47 -8.93
N ASN A 110 0.44 32.14 -8.10
CA ASN A 110 -0.96 31.75 -7.88
C ASN A 110 -1.88 32.04 -9.09
N ALA A 111 -1.45 32.87 -10.05
CA ALA A 111 -2.22 33.20 -11.25
C ALA A 111 -1.98 32.22 -12.42
N ASN A 112 -0.84 31.51 -12.44
CA ASN A 112 -0.54 30.52 -13.47
C ASN A 112 -1.26 29.19 -13.21
N LEU A 113 -2.52 29.11 -13.63
CA LEU A 113 -3.34 27.90 -13.53
C LEU A 113 -3.09 26.94 -14.70
N LYS A 114 -2.76 25.68 -14.40
CA LYS A 114 -2.81 24.55 -15.31
C LYS A 114 -4.19 23.88 -15.25
N SER A 115 -4.64 23.35 -16.38
CA SER A 115 -5.85 22.50 -16.42
C SER A 115 -5.47 21.03 -16.33
N GLY A 116 -6.25 20.27 -15.56
CA GLY A 116 -6.19 18.81 -15.52
C GLY A 116 -7.59 18.21 -15.44
N TYR A 117 -7.62 16.90 -15.21
CA TYR A 117 -8.83 16.09 -15.26
C TYR A 117 -8.95 15.24 -14.00
N ILE A 118 -10.18 15.14 -13.50
CA ILE A 118 -10.58 14.20 -12.45
C ILE A 118 -11.72 13.34 -12.97
N PHE A 119 -11.77 12.10 -12.50
CA PHE A 119 -12.73 11.09 -12.93
C PHE A 119 -13.73 10.83 -11.82
N GLN A 120 -15.01 10.78 -12.17
CA GLN A 120 -16.09 10.36 -11.29
C GLN A 120 -16.64 9.04 -11.79
N ASP A 121 -16.76 8.05 -10.91
CA ASP A 121 -17.31 6.75 -11.25
C ASP A 121 -18.78 6.87 -11.68
N ALA A 122 -19.14 6.40 -12.88
CA ALA A 122 -20.52 6.45 -13.36
C ALA A 122 -21.40 5.32 -12.80
N LEU A 123 -20.82 4.40 -12.02
CA LEU A 123 -21.56 3.36 -11.29
C LEU A 123 -21.94 3.84 -9.88
N SER A 124 -20.98 4.32 -9.09
CA SER A 124 -21.20 4.76 -7.71
C SER A 124 -21.48 6.25 -7.55
N GLY A 125 -20.95 7.08 -8.45
CA GLY A 125 -20.98 8.54 -8.34
C GLY A 125 -19.83 9.15 -7.55
N GLU A 126 -18.90 8.34 -7.02
CA GLU A 126 -17.76 8.82 -6.24
C GLU A 126 -16.61 9.31 -7.14
N LEU A 127 -15.82 10.27 -6.66
CA LEU A 127 -14.62 10.74 -7.36
C LEU A 127 -13.46 9.78 -7.13
N TRP A 128 -12.78 9.42 -8.21
CA TRP A 128 -11.55 8.64 -8.15
C TRP A 128 -10.43 9.48 -7.52
N PRO A 129 -9.59 8.87 -6.66
CA PRO A 129 -8.45 9.54 -6.06
C PRO A 129 -7.26 9.61 -7.05
N ARG A 130 -7.53 9.93 -8.31
CA ARG A 130 -6.57 9.95 -9.42
C ARG A 130 -6.82 11.21 -10.26
N PHE A 131 -5.73 11.84 -10.65
CA PHE A 131 -5.72 13.12 -11.36
C PHE A 131 -4.76 12.99 -12.52
N GLU A 132 -5.15 13.53 -13.67
CA GLU A 132 -4.32 13.52 -14.87
C GLU A 132 -4.21 14.90 -15.49
N ALA A 133 -3.03 15.26 -15.96
CA ALA A 133 -2.82 16.52 -16.68
C ALA A 133 -3.32 16.42 -18.13
N GLN A 134 -3.24 15.22 -18.72
CA GLN A 134 -3.60 14.96 -20.11
C GLN A 134 -4.41 13.66 -20.21
N LEU A 135 -5.37 13.64 -21.14
CA LEU A 135 -6.16 12.46 -21.42
C LEU A 135 -5.44 11.58 -22.46
N CYS A 136 -5.38 10.28 -22.21
CA CYS A 136 -4.74 9.32 -23.12
C CYS A 136 -5.81 8.57 -23.94
N ASP A 137 -6.33 9.24 -24.97
CA ASP A 137 -7.36 8.69 -25.86
C ASP A 137 -6.89 7.45 -26.62
N ILE A 138 -7.76 6.44 -26.69
CA ILE A 138 -7.58 5.25 -27.54
C ILE A 138 -8.74 5.13 -28.53
N VAL A 139 -8.42 4.71 -29.75
CA VAL A 139 -9.40 4.52 -30.83
C VAL A 139 -9.59 3.02 -31.08
N PRO A 140 -10.84 2.52 -31.13
CA PRO A 140 -11.08 1.11 -31.44
C PRO A 140 -10.71 0.81 -32.90
N SER A 141 -10.07 -0.33 -33.14
CA SER A 141 -9.72 -0.79 -34.49
C SER A 141 -10.94 -1.32 -35.25
N GLU A 142 -11.92 -1.88 -34.52
CA GLU A 142 -13.21 -2.31 -35.06
C GLU A 142 -14.34 -1.72 -34.22
N ALA A 143 -15.11 -0.81 -34.83
CA ALA A 143 -16.27 -0.19 -34.18
C ALA A 143 -17.60 -0.94 -34.42
N ARG A 144 -17.60 -1.98 -35.27
CA ARG A 144 -18.83 -2.70 -35.70
C ARG A 144 -19.12 -3.99 -34.92
N GLY A 145 -18.25 -4.37 -33.97
CA GLY A 145 -18.49 -5.52 -33.08
C GLY A 145 -19.40 -5.19 -31.90
N ARG A 146 -19.90 -6.21 -31.19
CA ARG A 146 -20.71 -6.05 -29.95
C ARG A 146 -19.93 -5.39 -28.81
N PHE A 147 -18.60 -5.50 -28.83
CA PHE A 147 -17.67 -4.81 -27.93
C PHE A 147 -16.53 -4.20 -28.76
N PRO A 148 -16.04 -3.00 -28.41
CA PRO A 148 -14.94 -2.37 -29.12
C PRO A 148 -13.64 -3.17 -28.98
N THR A 149 -12.90 -3.35 -30.09
CA THR A 149 -11.59 -4.03 -30.09
C THR A 149 -10.48 -2.99 -30.13
N PHE A 150 -9.45 -3.15 -29.30
CA PHE A 150 -8.29 -2.26 -29.27
C PHE A 150 -6.99 -3.01 -29.56
N VAL A 151 -6.09 -2.40 -30.33
CA VAL A 151 -4.73 -2.92 -30.55
C VAL A 151 -3.84 -2.41 -29.43
N LEU A 152 -3.40 -3.31 -28.53
CA LEU A 152 -2.56 -2.94 -27.38
C LEU A 152 -1.13 -2.59 -27.79
N ASN A 153 -0.61 -3.23 -28.84
CA ASN A 153 0.73 -3.00 -29.33
C ASN A 153 0.80 -3.22 -30.84
N ARG A 154 1.07 -2.14 -31.58
CA ARG A 154 1.15 -2.15 -33.06
C ARG A 154 2.26 -3.06 -33.61
N LYS A 155 3.33 -3.32 -32.85
CA LYS A 155 4.45 -4.17 -33.28
C LYS A 155 4.16 -5.67 -33.13
N THR A 156 3.31 -6.06 -32.18
CA THR A 156 3.00 -7.48 -31.91
C THR A 156 1.64 -7.93 -32.43
N GLY A 157 0.79 -6.99 -32.87
CA GLY A 157 -0.55 -7.29 -33.38
C GLY A 157 -1.54 -7.79 -32.32
N ARG A 158 -1.16 -7.79 -31.03
CA ARG A 158 -2.04 -8.23 -29.94
C ARG A 158 -3.20 -7.25 -29.75
N SER A 159 -4.40 -7.75 -29.96
CA SER A 159 -5.65 -7.03 -29.70
C SER A 159 -6.30 -7.49 -28.39
N THR A 160 -7.15 -6.65 -27.84
CA THR A 160 -7.99 -6.96 -26.69
C THR A 160 -9.42 -6.50 -26.96
N THR A 161 -10.39 -7.32 -26.54
CA THR A 161 -11.82 -7.05 -26.61
C THR A 161 -12.34 -6.87 -25.18
N PRO A 162 -12.21 -5.67 -24.59
CA PRO A 162 -12.69 -5.42 -23.25
C PRO A 162 -14.20 -5.55 -23.14
N PHE A 163 -14.65 -5.98 -21.96
CA PHE A 163 -16.07 -5.95 -21.63
C PHE A 163 -16.53 -4.51 -21.40
N LEU A 164 -17.58 -4.07 -22.08
CA LEU A 164 -18.14 -2.73 -21.91
C LEU A 164 -19.12 -2.71 -20.73
N LEU A 165 -18.83 -1.92 -19.70
CA LEU A 165 -19.77 -1.66 -18.63
C LEU A 165 -20.60 -0.42 -18.94
N GLU A 166 -21.92 -0.58 -18.86
CA GLU A 166 -22.87 0.51 -19.01
C GLU A 166 -22.98 1.32 -17.71
N PRO A 167 -23.13 2.65 -17.79
CA PRO A 167 -23.29 3.49 -16.60
C PRO A 167 -24.63 3.21 -15.91
N SER A 168 -24.60 2.93 -14.60
CA SER A 168 -25.80 2.75 -13.79
C SER A 168 -26.47 4.08 -13.45
N GLN A 169 -25.68 5.15 -13.28
CA GLN A 169 -26.18 6.49 -12.95
C GLN A 169 -26.11 7.41 -14.17
N ARG A 170 -27.28 7.71 -14.76
CA ARG A 170 -27.40 8.74 -15.82
C ARG A 170 -27.56 10.15 -15.26
N VAL A 171 -27.93 10.28 -13.99
CA VAL A 171 -28.03 11.56 -13.29
C VAL A 171 -26.70 11.83 -12.58
N LEU A 172 -26.06 12.92 -12.95
CA LEU A 172 -24.76 13.34 -12.44
C LEU A 172 -24.84 13.76 -10.97
N PRO A 173 -24.14 13.08 -10.05
CA PRO A 173 -23.97 13.58 -8.69
C PRO A 173 -23.12 14.85 -8.73
N ALA A 174 -23.51 15.88 -7.98
CA ALA A 174 -22.77 17.15 -7.94
C ALA A 174 -21.33 16.93 -7.45
N CYS A 175 -20.35 17.25 -8.30
CA CYS A 175 -18.94 17.33 -7.92
C CYS A 175 -18.75 18.54 -7.00
N ASN A 176 -18.87 18.33 -5.69
CA ASN A 176 -18.70 19.37 -4.68
C ASN A 176 -17.23 19.49 -4.24
N ALA A 177 -16.85 20.66 -3.71
CA ALA A 177 -15.48 20.92 -3.27
C ALA A 177 -15.00 19.93 -2.19
N ALA A 178 -15.90 19.46 -1.32
CA ALA A 178 -15.57 18.53 -0.24
C ALA A 178 -15.14 17.14 -0.74
N SER A 179 -15.90 16.56 -1.68
CA SER A 179 -15.59 15.28 -2.32
C SER A 179 -14.29 15.37 -3.12
N LEU A 180 -14.07 16.50 -3.79
CA LEU A 180 -12.85 16.72 -4.53
C LEU A 180 -11.64 16.82 -3.58
N MET A 181 -11.75 17.57 -2.49
CA MET A 181 -10.70 17.65 -1.46
C MET A 181 -10.46 16.30 -0.77
N LYS A 182 -11.47 15.45 -0.64
CA LYS A 182 -11.32 14.06 -0.15
C LYS A 182 -10.51 13.23 -1.15
N ALA A 183 -10.89 13.24 -2.43
CA ALA A 183 -10.15 12.53 -3.50
C ALA A 183 -8.69 13.00 -3.58
N TYR A 184 -8.46 14.30 -3.46
CA TYR A 184 -7.10 14.87 -3.49
C TYR A 184 -6.26 14.47 -2.26
N ARG A 185 -6.85 14.46 -1.06
CA ARG A 185 -6.16 13.97 0.15
C ARG A 185 -5.74 12.51 0.00
N ASN A 186 -6.64 11.68 -0.52
CA ASN A 186 -6.35 10.26 -0.77
C ASN A 186 -5.24 10.08 -1.81
N TYR A 187 -5.30 10.80 -2.93
CA TYR A 187 -4.24 10.82 -3.94
C TYR A 187 -2.88 11.19 -3.34
N ARG A 188 -2.81 12.27 -2.53
CA ARG A 188 -1.54 12.66 -1.89
C ARG A 188 -1.02 11.62 -0.91
N GLY A 189 -1.92 10.97 -0.16
CA GLY A 189 -1.59 9.87 0.73
C GLY A 189 -0.98 8.71 -0.04
N ASP A 190 -1.65 8.27 -1.10
CA ASP A 190 -1.17 7.22 -1.99
C ASP A 190 0.19 7.55 -2.60
N TYR A 191 0.32 8.73 -3.21
CA TYR A 191 1.56 9.16 -3.84
C TYR A 191 2.73 9.16 -2.85
N ARG A 192 2.52 9.65 -1.62
CA ARG A 192 3.57 9.64 -0.58
C ARG A 192 3.96 8.23 -0.17
N ALA A 193 2.98 7.35 0.03
CA ALA A 193 3.26 5.98 0.44
C ALA A 193 3.91 5.17 -0.70
N THR A 194 3.50 5.35 -1.96
CA THR A 194 4.18 4.73 -3.10
C THR A 194 5.61 5.26 -3.24
N LEU A 195 5.83 6.58 -3.07
CA LEU A 195 7.18 7.17 -3.08
C LEU A 195 8.09 6.58 -1.98
N GLN A 196 7.53 6.26 -0.81
CA GLN A 196 8.27 5.61 0.27
C GLN A 196 8.62 4.14 -0.04
N LEU A 197 7.74 3.43 -0.75
CA LEU A 197 7.91 2.01 -1.06
C LEU A 197 8.83 1.77 -2.27
N TYR A 198 8.64 2.52 -3.36
CA TYR A 198 9.26 2.25 -4.67
C TYR A 198 10.22 3.36 -5.15
N GLY A 199 10.32 4.47 -4.42
CA GLY A 199 11.13 5.62 -4.83
C GLY A 199 10.50 6.41 -5.99
N LYS A 200 11.24 7.40 -6.54
CA LYS A 200 10.70 8.35 -7.53
C LYS A 200 10.80 7.87 -8.99
N ALA A 201 11.70 6.92 -9.29
CA ALA A 201 12.12 6.62 -10.66
C ALA A 201 10.97 6.19 -11.59
N ASP A 202 10.02 5.42 -11.06
CA ASP A 202 8.91 4.84 -11.83
C ASP A 202 7.55 5.50 -11.52
N LEU A 203 7.54 6.63 -10.80
CA LEU A 203 6.32 7.32 -10.42
C LEU A 203 5.90 8.38 -11.46
N PRO A 204 4.59 8.48 -11.78
CA PRO A 204 4.09 9.61 -12.55
C PRO A 204 4.35 10.93 -11.84
N GLU A 205 4.35 12.03 -12.58
CA GLU A 205 4.57 13.35 -12.00
C GLU A 205 3.48 13.70 -10.98
N GLN A 206 3.87 14.17 -9.79
CA GLN A 206 2.89 14.52 -8.76
C GLN A 206 2.07 15.75 -9.17
N ILE A 207 0.76 15.57 -9.29
CA ILE A 207 -0.15 16.70 -9.47
C ILE A 207 -0.41 17.35 -8.11
N LYS A 208 -0.11 18.64 -8.03
CA LYS A 208 -0.32 19.44 -6.81
C LYS A 208 -1.46 20.42 -7.04
N LEU A 209 -2.57 20.21 -6.37
CA LEU A 209 -3.75 21.06 -6.44
C LEU A 209 -3.74 22.02 -5.23
N GLN A 210 -3.48 23.31 -5.44
CA GLN A 210 -3.68 24.35 -4.43
C GLN A 210 -4.81 25.28 -4.87
N GLY A 211 -5.98 25.21 -4.23
CA GLY A 211 -7.16 25.92 -4.73
C GLY A 211 -7.77 25.19 -5.92
N LEU A 212 -9.07 24.91 -5.83
CA LEU A 212 -9.76 24.04 -6.76
C LEU A 212 -11.03 24.72 -7.22
N GLU A 213 -11.02 25.12 -8.48
CA GLU A 213 -12.19 25.64 -9.17
C GLU A 213 -12.51 24.72 -10.34
N ARG A 214 -13.78 24.29 -10.37
CA ARG A 214 -14.33 23.50 -11.46
C ARG A 214 -14.58 24.44 -12.64
N GLN A 215 -14.02 24.11 -13.80
CA GLN A 215 -14.18 24.96 -14.99
C GLN A 215 -15.43 24.60 -15.81
N ASP A 216 -15.73 23.31 -15.96
CA ASP A 216 -16.78 22.86 -16.87
C ASP A 216 -18.14 22.68 -16.19
N ALA A 217 -19.17 23.32 -16.74
CA ALA A 217 -20.56 23.21 -16.26
C ALA A 217 -21.15 21.79 -16.41
N GLN A 218 -20.65 20.99 -17.37
CA GLN A 218 -21.12 19.61 -17.61
C GLN A 218 -19.95 18.65 -17.88
N PRO A 219 -19.81 17.56 -17.10
CA PRO A 219 -18.80 16.55 -17.34
C PRO A 219 -19.15 15.65 -18.53
N ARG A 220 -18.12 15.05 -19.15
CA ARG A 220 -18.26 14.18 -20.33
C ARG A 220 -18.22 12.70 -19.91
N LEU A 221 -19.15 11.89 -20.43
CA LEU A 221 -19.09 10.43 -20.27
C LEU A 221 -17.96 9.85 -21.13
N ALA A 222 -17.15 9.00 -20.53
CA ALA A 222 -16.10 8.25 -21.18
C ALA A 222 -15.92 6.90 -20.51
N HIS A 223 -15.06 6.04 -21.07
CA HIS A 223 -14.71 4.77 -20.46
C HIS A 223 -13.20 4.65 -20.31
N VAL A 224 -12.75 4.30 -19.12
CA VAL A 224 -11.33 4.01 -18.84
C VAL A 224 -11.12 2.52 -18.98
N LEU A 225 -10.07 2.12 -19.69
CA LEU A 225 -9.64 0.73 -19.76
C LEU A 225 -9.01 0.31 -18.43
N VAL A 226 -9.61 -0.68 -17.80
CA VAL A 226 -9.20 -1.21 -16.49
C VAL A 226 -8.91 -2.70 -16.60
N TRP A 227 -7.87 -3.15 -15.90
CA TRP A 227 -7.48 -4.54 -15.84
C TRP A 227 -7.94 -5.18 -14.54
N ILE A 228 -8.62 -6.32 -14.67
CA ILE A 228 -9.06 -7.14 -13.54
C ILE A 228 -8.26 -8.43 -13.55
N THR A 229 -7.70 -8.80 -12.40
CA THR A 229 -6.97 -10.04 -12.16
C THR A 229 -7.68 -10.87 -11.11
N ALA A 230 -7.28 -12.14 -10.93
CA ALA A 230 -7.59 -12.85 -9.70
C ALA A 230 -7.02 -12.07 -8.51
N ASP A 231 -7.74 -12.04 -7.38
CA ASP A 231 -7.19 -11.44 -6.18
C ASP A 231 -6.04 -12.32 -5.67
N LEU A 232 -4.86 -11.72 -5.53
CA LEU A 232 -3.67 -12.42 -5.09
C LEU A 232 -3.59 -12.48 -3.56
N ASP A 233 -4.32 -11.61 -2.85
CA ASP A 233 -4.23 -11.43 -1.39
C ASP A 233 -5.28 -12.24 -0.61
N GLY A 234 -6.10 -13.05 -1.30
CA GLY A 234 -7.00 -14.03 -0.71
C GLY A 234 -8.26 -13.46 -0.04
N GLY A 235 -8.56 -12.18 -0.22
CA GLY A 235 -9.72 -11.53 0.40
C GLY A 235 -10.99 -11.58 -0.46
N GLN A 236 -10.85 -11.58 -1.78
CA GLN A 236 -11.91 -11.56 -2.77
C GLN A 236 -11.59 -12.48 -3.96
N PRO A 237 -12.54 -12.79 -4.86
CA PRO A 237 -12.27 -13.56 -6.08
C PRO A 237 -11.43 -12.79 -7.13
N TRP A 238 -11.61 -11.46 -7.20
CA TRP A 238 -10.96 -10.60 -8.20
C TRP A 238 -10.44 -9.32 -7.56
N SER A 239 -9.40 -8.75 -8.16
CA SER A 239 -8.88 -7.44 -7.82
C SER A 239 -8.72 -6.58 -9.07
N VAL A 240 -8.98 -5.29 -8.92
CA VAL A 240 -8.88 -4.26 -9.95
C VAL A 240 -7.48 -3.64 -9.83
N ARG A 241 -6.70 -3.67 -10.91
CA ARG A 241 -5.42 -2.95 -10.98
C ARG A 241 -5.66 -1.44 -11.03
N ASP A 242 -4.77 -0.66 -10.44
CA ASP A 242 -4.81 0.80 -10.58
C ASP A 242 -4.72 1.19 -12.06
N PRO A 243 -5.74 1.83 -12.65
CA PRO A 243 -5.69 2.19 -14.06
C PRO A 243 -4.59 3.20 -14.39
N PHE A 244 -4.01 3.88 -13.40
CA PHE A 244 -3.01 4.94 -13.55
C PHE A 244 -1.62 4.53 -13.06
N ASP A 245 -1.42 3.24 -12.76
CA ASP A 245 -0.14 2.66 -12.33
C ASP A 245 0.50 3.34 -11.08
N LEU A 246 -0.28 4.04 -10.25
CA LEU A 246 0.22 4.64 -9.00
C LEU A 246 0.32 3.62 -7.85
N ARG A 247 -0.52 2.58 -7.89
CA ARG A 247 -0.58 1.47 -6.95
C ARG A 247 -0.73 0.16 -7.70
N ASP A 248 -0.44 -0.95 -7.04
CA ASP A 248 -0.73 -2.26 -7.62
C ASP A 248 -2.24 -2.52 -7.74
N GLN A 249 -3.05 -2.06 -6.78
CA GLN A 249 -4.49 -2.31 -6.77
C GLN A 249 -5.29 -1.01 -6.54
N ALA A 250 -6.42 -0.89 -7.24
CA ALA A 250 -7.39 0.18 -7.08
C ALA A 250 -8.36 -0.14 -5.94
N TRP A 251 -7.92 0.04 -4.69
CA TRP A 251 -8.74 -0.27 -3.50
C TRP A 251 -10.13 0.40 -3.52
N TRP A 252 -10.25 1.59 -4.11
CA TRP A 252 -11.53 2.31 -4.23
C TRP A 252 -12.49 1.62 -5.21
N MET A 253 -11.99 0.92 -6.22
CA MET A 253 -12.79 0.16 -7.18
C MET A 253 -13.12 -1.26 -6.69
N ASN A 254 -12.21 -1.89 -5.94
CA ASN A 254 -12.39 -3.26 -5.42
C ASN A 254 -13.65 -3.41 -4.58
N SER A 255 -13.97 -2.40 -3.75
CA SER A 255 -15.20 -2.40 -2.95
C SER A 255 -16.49 -2.45 -3.77
N ARG A 256 -16.45 -2.07 -5.05
CA ARG A 256 -17.61 -1.97 -5.96
C ARG A 256 -17.66 -3.08 -7.00
N LEU A 257 -16.53 -3.72 -7.29
CA LEU A 257 -16.48 -4.77 -8.31
C LEU A 257 -17.46 -5.91 -8.00
N LEU A 258 -17.47 -6.40 -6.76
CA LEU A 258 -18.28 -7.57 -6.40
C LEU A 258 -19.80 -7.33 -6.56
N PRO A 259 -20.39 -6.22 -6.04
CA PRO A 259 -21.78 -5.87 -6.34
C PRO A 259 -22.11 -5.83 -7.83
N VAL A 260 -21.27 -5.18 -8.65
CA VAL A 260 -21.49 -5.03 -10.09
C VAL A 260 -21.44 -6.39 -10.80
N VAL A 261 -20.52 -7.27 -10.40
CA VAL A 261 -20.41 -8.63 -10.95
C VAL A 261 -21.63 -9.49 -10.60
N LYS A 262 -22.17 -9.36 -9.38
CA LYS A 262 -23.38 -10.08 -8.94
C LYS A 262 -24.60 -9.70 -9.77
N GLU A 263 -24.75 -8.41 -10.07
CA GLU A 263 -25.88 -7.88 -10.85
C GLU A 263 -25.74 -8.18 -12.35
N ASN A 264 -24.50 -8.30 -12.87
CA ASN A 264 -24.22 -8.47 -14.30
C ASN A 264 -23.70 -9.88 -14.63
N LYS A 265 -24.61 -10.78 -15.01
CA LYS A 265 -24.28 -12.16 -15.43
C LYS A 265 -23.28 -12.25 -16.59
N ALA A 266 -23.27 -11.27 -17.50
CA ALA A 266 -22.36 -11.26 -18.64
C ALA A 266 -20.94 -10.87 -18.22
N LEU A 267 -20.80 -9.90 -17.31
CA LEU A 267 -19.52 -9.55 -16.70
C LEU A 267 -18.97 -10.72 -15.89
N LEU A 268 -19.80 -11.39 -15.11
CA LEU A 268 -19.40 -12.58 -14.36
C LEU A 268 -18.83 -13.67 -15.27
N LYS A 269 -19.50 -13.98 -16.39
CA LYS A 269 -19.01 -14.96 -17.37
C LYS A 269 -17.68 -14.54 -18.01
N HIS A 270 -17.47 -13.23 -18.19
CA HIS A 270 -16.22 -12.68 -18.72
C HIS A 270 -15.07 -12.81 -17.71
N LEU A 271 -15.35 -12.65 -16.41
CA LEU A 271 -14.34 -12.69 -15.35
C LEU A 271 -14.12 -14.10 -14.78
N SER A 272 -15.06 -15.03 -14.95
CA SER A 272 -14.95 -16.39 -14.41
C SER A 272 -13.75 -17.15 -14.95
N GLY A 273 -13.30 -16.85 -16.18
CA GLY A 273 -12.10 -17.46 -16.78
C GLY A 273 -10.78 -17.05 -16.12
N LEU A 274 -10.79 -16.07 -15.21
CA LEU A 274 -9.64 -15.69 -14.40
C LEU A 274 -9.46 -16.59 -13.18
N ILE A 275 -10.49 -17.34 -12.79
CA ILE A 275 -10.50 -18.20 -11.61
C ILE A 275 -10.53 -19.66 -12.10
N ASP A 276 -9.59 -20.46 -11.64
CA ASP A 276 -9.40 -21.84 -12.12
C ASP A 276 -10.40 -22.87 -11.53
N ALA A 277 -11.52 -22.40 -10.97
CA ALA A 277 -12.58 -23.24 -10.40
C ALA A 277 -13.93 -22.98 -11.11
N PRO A 278 -14.31 -23.83 -12.10
CA PRO A 278 -15.51 -23.62 -12.90
C PRO A 278 -16.80 -23.72 -12.07
N ARG A 279 -17.72 -22.77 -12.29
CA ARG A 279 -19.03 -22.74 -11.64
C ARG A 279 -19.92 -23.89 -12.14
N GLY A 280 -20.60 -24.58 -11.23
CA GLY A 280 -21.61 -25.57 -11.57
C GLY A 280 -22.80 -24.93 -12.31
N LYS A 281 -23.42 -25.64 -13.27
CA LYS A 281 -24.51 -25.09 -14.12
C LYS A 281 -25.70 -24.55 -13.32
N ASP A 282 -25.96 -25.09 -12.13
CA ASP A 282 -27.10 -24.75 -11.27
C ASP A 282 -26.73 -23.98 -9.99
N GLN A 283 -25.44 -23.73 -9.76
CA GLN A 283 -24.93 -23.05 -8.55
C GLN A 283 -25.18 -21.54 -8.66
N THR A 284 -25.59 -20.83 -7.62
CA THR A 284 -25.69 -19.35 -7.62
C THR A 284 -24.31 -18.67 -7.56
N VAL A 285 -24.25 -17.34 -7.76
CA VAL A 285 -22.98 -16.59 -7.68
C VAL A 285 -22.48 -16.59 -6.24
N GLU A 286 -23.36 -16.36 -5.28
CA GLU A 286 -23.11 -16.42 -3.85
C GLU A 286 -22.63 -17.80 -3.40
N GLU A 287 -23.30 -18.88 -3.85
CA GLU A 287 -22.88 -20.24 -3.52
C GLU A 287 -21.53 -20.60 -4.14
N TRP A 288 -21.27 -20.20 -5.40
CA TRP A 288 -19.97 -20.44 -6.04
C TRP A 288 -18.83 -19.67 -5.39
N LEU A 289 -19.04 -18.40 -5.04
CA LEU A 289 -18.07 -17.60 -4.29
C LEU A 289 -17.83 -18.15 -2.88
N SER A 290 -18.91 -18.60 -2.23
CA SER A 290 -18.82 -19.30 -0.94
C SER A 290 -18.08 -20.62 -1.09
N ASP A 291 -18.26 -21.36 -2.18
CA ASP A 291 -17.59 -22.64 -2.43
C ASP A 291 -16.12 -22.47 -2.81
N LEU A 292 -15.74 -21.36 -3.45
CA LEU A 292 -14.33 -20.96 -3.64
C LEU A 292 -13.64 -20.64 -2.31
N GLN A 293 -14.26 -19.82 -1.46
CA GLN A 293 -13.77 -19.56 -0.10
C GLN A 293 -13.74 -20.85 0.73
N LYS A 294 -14.79 -21.67 0.63
CA LYS A 294 -14.85 -22.98 1.26
C LYS A 294 -13.82 -23.95 0.71
N GLN A 295 -13.31 -23.87 -0.51
CA GLN A 295 -12.27 -24.82 -0.95
C GLN A 295 -10.95 -24.58 -0.21
N THR A 296 -10.53 -23.32 -0.05
CA THR A 296 -9.38 -22.97 0.78
C THR A 296 -9.67 -23.19 2.26
N ASP A 297 -10.85 -22.79 2.75
CA ASP A 297 -11.25 -23.02 4.14
C ASP A 297 -11.49 -24.50 4.47
N LEU A 298 -11.99 -25.34 3.54
CA LEU A 298 -12.15 -26.79 3.71
C LEU A 298 -10.80 -27.46 3.79
N ARG A 299 -9.82 -27.01 3.00
CA ARG A 299 -8.46 -27.51 3.09
C ARG A 299 -7.83 -27.15 4.43
N VAL A 300 -8.04 -25.92 4.93
CA VAL A 300 -7.66 -25.55 6.31
C VAL A 300 -8.43 -26.38 7.34
N LEU A 301 -9.73 -26.61 7.17
CA LEU A 301 -10.54 -27.43 8.09
C LEU A 301 -10.13 -28.91 8.10
N VAL A 302 -9.62 -29.44 6.99
CA VAL A 302 -9.19 -30.84 6.84
C VAL A 302 -7.74 -31.02 7.30
N GLU A 303 -6.82 -30.16 6.86
CA GLU A 303 -5.39 -30.25 7.17
C GLU A 303 -5.03 -29.61 8.53
N PHE A 304 -5.76 -28.58 8.95
CA PHE A 304 -5.50 -27.77 10.17
C PHE A 304 -6.80 -27.44 10.94
N PRO A 305 -7.59 -28.43 11.39
CA PRO A 305 -8.89 -28.22 12.03
C PRO A 305 -8.83 -27.34 13.30
N TRP A 306 -7.68 -27.28 13.96
CA TRP A 306 -7.44 -26.46 15.15
C TRP A 306 -7.42 -24.96 14.84
N ALA A 307 -7.18 -24.55 13.59
CA ALA A 307 -7.03 -23.16 13.20
C ALA A 307 -8.33 -22.34 13.37
N GLU A 308 -9.50 -23.00 13.42
CA GLU A 308 -10.79 -22.34 13.70
C GLU A 308 -10.80 -21.59 15.04
N ARG A 309 -10.02 -22.06 16.03
CA ARG A 309 -9.90 -21.40 17.33
C ARG A 309 -9.09 -20.11 17.27
N GLN A 310 -8.32 -19.90 16.19
CA GLN A 310 -7.39 -18.80 16.02
C GLN A 310 -7.63 -18.10 14.67
N PRO A 311 -8.64 -17.21 14.57
CA PRO A 311 -9.07 -16.60 13.29
C PRO A 311 -7.95 -15.87 12.53
N ASP A 312 -7.04 -15.20 13.25
CA ASP A 312 -5.92 -14.49 12.63
C ASP A 312 -4.89 -15.46 12.04
N ILE A 313 -4.59 -16.56 12.73
CA ILE A 313 -3.70 -17.61 12.20
C ILE A 313 -4.35 -18.29 10.99
N LYS A 314 -5.65 -18.63 11.09
CA LYS A 314 -6.44 -19.21 9.99
C LYS A 314 -6.32 -18.37 8.72
N ARG A 315 -6.48 -17.05 8.83
CA ARG A 315 -6.40 -16.13 7.69
C ARG A 315 -5.07 -16.23 6.93
N TYR A 316 -3.94 -16.18 7.64
CA TYR A 316 -2.61 -16.24 7.01
C TYR A 316 -2.27 -17.66 6.54
N LEU A 317 -2.81 -18.68 7.20
CA LEU A 317 -2.67 -20.07 6.78
C LEU A 317 -3.40 -20.31 5.45
N SER A 318 -4.64 -19.82 5.30
CA SER A 318 -5.39 -19.85 4.03
C SER A 318 -4.61 -19.17 2.91
N ALA A 319 -4.10 -17.95 3.15
CA ALA A 319 -3.32 -17.21 2.16
C ALA A 319 -2.06 -17.96 1.71
N LEU A 320 -1.35 -18.59 2.65
CA LEU A 320 -0.14 -19.36 2.35
C LEU A 320 -0.43 -20.64 1.54
N LEU A 321 -1.51 -21.35 1.87
CA LEU A 321 -1.93 -22.55 1.11
C LEU A 321 -2.34 -22.20 -0.33
N SER A 322 -3.02 -21.06 -0.53
CA SER A 322 -3.33 -20.56 -1.88
C SER A 322 -2.07 -20.24 -2.67
N ARG A 323 -1.03 -19.66 -2.03
CA ARG A 323 0.26 -19.39 -2.69
C ARG A 323 1.01 -20.67 -3.03
N GLN A 324 1.02 -21.65 -2.13
CA GLN A 324 1.61 -22.97 -2.38
C GLN A 324 1.02 -23.63 -3.64
N GLU A 325 -0.30 -23.53 -3.81
CA GLU A 325 -1.00 -24.10 -4.95
C GLU A 325 -0.63 -23.40 -6.26
N LYS A 326 -0.52 -22.06 -6.27
CA LYS A 326 -0.05 -21.30 -7.45
C LYS A 326 1.35 -21.72 -7.88
N LEU A 327 2.26 -21.88 -6.92
CA LEU A 327 3.62 -22.35 -7.20
C LEU A 327 3.60 -23.79 -7.76
N ALA A 328 2.72 -24.66 -7.24
CA ALA A 328 2.55 -26.02 -7.75
C ALA A 328 1.96 -26.06 -9.18
N GLN A 329 1.14 -25.08 -9.54
CA GLN A 329 0.57 -24.89 -10.89
C GLN A 329 1.57 -24.26 -11.88
N GLY A 330 2.78 -23.92 -11.44
CA GLY A 330 3.86 -23.44 -12.30
C GLY A 330 4.00 -21.92 -12.39
N ASP A 331 3.33 -21.16 -11.52
CA ASP A 331 3.55 -19.72 -11.40
C ASP A 331 4.87 -19.46 -10.65
N THR A 332 5.94 -19.14 -11.38
CA THR A 332 7.30 -19.00 -10.84
C THR A 332 7.87 -17.59 -11.03
N ALA A 333 7.00 -16.60 -11.25
CA ALA A 333 7.43 -15.21 -11.34
C ALA A 333 8.16 -14.78 -10.05
N GLU A 334 9.22 -13.98 -10.20
CA GLU A 334 10.04 -13.52 -9.06
C GLU A 334 9.20 -12.85 -7.97
N ASN A 335 8.23 -12.01 -8.36
CA ASN A 335 7.29 -11.37 -7.45
C ASN A 335 6.41 -12.37 -6.68
N GLU A 336 6.03 -13.49 -7.31
CA GLU A 336 5.23 -14.53 -6.65
C GLU A 336 6.05 -15.33 -5.64
N LEU A 337 7.33 -15.58 -5.95
CA LEU A 337 8.28 -16.21 -5.03
C LEU A 337 8.53 -15.30 -3.80
N GLU A 338 8.72 -14.00 -4.01
CA GLU A 338 8.88 -13.02 -2.92
C GLU A 338 7.60 -12.84 -2.09
N ALA A 339 6.44 -12.85 -2.74
CA ALA A 339 5.14 -12.81 -2.07
C ALA A 339 4.93 -14.06 -1.20
N ALA A 340 5.32 -15.25 -1.68
CA ALA A 340 5.28 -16.47 -0.89
C ALA A 340 6.15 -16.38 0.38
N LEU A 341 7.38 -15.87 0.28
CA LEU A 341 8.23 -15.65 1.47
C LEU A 341 7.61 -14.62 2.44
N THR A 342 6.95 -13.59 1.89
CA THR A 342 6.27 -12.58 2.70
C THR A 342 5.10 -13.17 3.47
N GLU A 343 4.28 -14.02 2.85
CA GLU A 343 3.18 -14.71 3.54
C GLU A 343 3.70 -15.72 4.57
N CYS A 344 4.80 -16.43 4.30
CA CYS A 344 5.47 -17.26 5.30
C CYS A 344 5.84 -16.44 6.55
N GLN A 345 6.47 -15.27 6.36
CA GLN A 345 6.87 -14.42 7.47
C GLN A 345 5.65 -13.89 8.24
N LYS A 346 4.59 -13.44 7.55
CA LYS A 346 3.37 -12.95 8.21
C LYS A 346 2.71 -14.02 9.09
N LEU A 347 2.61 -15.26 8.59
CA LEU A 347 2.07 -16.38 9.38
C LEU A 347 2.90 -16.59 10.67
N LEU A 348 4.22 -16.60 10.55
CA LEU A 348 5.11 -16.78 11.70
C LEU A 348 5.08 -15.58 12.66
N GLU A 349 4.94 -14.35 12.15
CA GLU A 349 4.80 -13.15 12.98
C GLU A 349 3.51 -13.23 13.81
N VAL A 350 2.38 -13.58 13.20
CA VAL A 350 1.10 -13.75 13.92
C VAL A 350 1.18 -14.86 14.95
N LEU A 351 1.87 -15.96 14.65
CA LEU A 351 2.13 -17.02 15.62
C LEU A 351 2.95 -16.50 16.82
N MET A 352 3.99 -15.68 16.60
CA MET A 352 4.74 -15.08 17.70
C MET A 352 3.90 -14.08 18.50
N GLN A 353 3.04 -13.30 17.84
CA GLN A 353 2.10 -12.38 18.49
C GLN A 353 1.12 -13.13 19.39
N TRP A 354 0.61 -14.27 18.91
CA TRP A 354 -0.22 -15.18 19.67
C TRP A 354 0.53 -15.75 20.88
N LEU A 355 1.78 -16.19 20.72
CA LEU A 355 2.62 -16.66 21.84
C LEU A 355 2.81 -15.57 22.91
N ILE A 356 3.13 -14.33 22.51
CA ILE A 356 3.32 -13.20 23.43
C ILE A 356 2.01 -12.90 24.20
N SER A 357 0.88 -12.97 23.50
CA SER A 357 -0.43 -12.67 24.09
C SER A 357 -0.90 -13.77 25.03
N THR A 358 -0.61 -15.03 24.70
CA THR A 358 -1.04 -16.21 25.48
C THR A 358 -0.11 -16.49 26.66
N PHE A 359 1.19 -16.19 26.50
CA PHE A 359 2.23 -16.41 27.51
C PHE A 359 3.01 -15.11 27.79
N PRO A 360 2.37 -14.08 28.35
CA PRO A 360 3.01 -12.80 28.58
C PRO A 360 4.10 -12.89 29.65
N VAL A 361 5.20 -12.17 29.44
CA VAL A 361 6.25 -12.01 30.45
C VAL A 361 5.81 -11.01 31.52
N GLU A 362 6.09 -11.33 32.78
CA GLU A 362 5.86 -10.40 33.90
C GLU A 362 6.75 -9.15 33.79
N PRO A 363 6.20 -7.93 33.85
CA PRO A 363 6.97 -6.68 33.74
C PRO A 363 8.08 -6.52 34.79
N ALA A 364 7.99 -7.23 35.92
CA ALA A 364 9.01 -7.23 36.97
C ALA A 364 10.32 -7.92 36.53
N LEU A 365 10.25 -8.82 35.55
CA LEU A 365 11.38 -9.59 35.02
C LEU A 365 12.11 -8.84 33.89
N MET A 366 11.61 -7.67 33.47
CA MET A 366 12.21 -6.86 32.42
C MET A 366 13.22 -5.85 33.00
N PRO A 367 14.37 -5.65 32.33
CA PRO A 367 15.38 -4.73 32.82
C PRO A 367 14.93 -3.26 32.64
N ARG A 368 15.20 -2.41 33.63
CA ARG A 368 14.84 -0.97 33.64
C ARG A 368 16.09 -0.09 33.47
N GLY A 369 16.03 0.95 32.62
CA GLY A 369 17.06 2.01 32.51
C GLY A 369 17.71 2.18 31.12
N GLU A 370 18.56 3.20 30.94
CA GLU A 370 19.33 3.45 29.71
C GLU A 370 20.43 2.39 29.50
N GLN A 371 20.33 1.59 28.45
CA GLN A 371 21.26 0.49 28.21
C GLN A 371 22.16 0.75 27.01
N ARG A 372 23.42 1.11 27.28
CA ARG A 372 24.42 1.49 26.27
C ARG A 372 25.17 0.31 25.61
N SER A 373 24.93 -0.94 26.04
CA SER A 373 25.53 -2.14 25.42
C SER A 373 24.47 -3.24 25.20
N ALA A 374 23.78 -3.16 24.06
CA ALA A 374 22.65 -4.05 23.75
C ALA A 374 23.07 -5.50 23.49
N TYR A 375 24.19 -5.76 22.82
CA TYR A 375 24.52 -7.12 22.34
C TYR A 375 24.84 -8.13 23.45
N HIS A 376 25.80 -7.82 24.33
CA HIS A 376 26.24 -8.75 25.39
C HIS A 376 25.13 -9.00 26.42
N LEU A 377 24.34 -7.97 26.72
CA LEU A 377 23.21 -8.07 27.62
C LEU A 377 22.10 -8.92 27.02
N ASN A 378 21.71 -8.66 25.77
CA ASN A 378 20.73 -9.49 25.06
C ASN A 378 21.16 -10.96 25.01
N ARG A 379 22.44 -11.23 24.74
CA ARG A 379 22.99 -12.59 24.74
C ARG A 379 22.81 -13.26 26.11
N LYS A 380 23.10 -12.55 27.20
CA LYS A 380 22.94 -13.08 28.57
C LYS A 380 21.47 -13.38 28.88
N ILE A 381 20.55 -12.50 28.48
CA ILE A 381 19.11 -12.68 28.66
C ILE A 381 18.61 -13.89 27.86
N LEU A 382 18.93 -13.97 26.57
CA LEU A 382 18.53 -15.07 25.71
C LEU A 382 19.03 -16.42 26.24
N MET A 383 20.27 -16.47 26.74
CA MET A 383 20.83 -17.67 27.36
C MET A 383 20.14 -18.07 28.67
N SER A 384 19.57 -17.12 29.42
CA SER A 384 18.86 -17.43 30.67
C SER A 384 17.47 -18.02 30.42
N PHE A 385 16.92 -17.93 29.21
CA PHE A 385 15.62 -18.55 28.89
C PHE A 385 15.68 -20.08 28.86
N GLN A 386 16.88 -20.65 28.63
CA GLN A 386 17.10 -22.10 28.54
C GLN A 386 16.14 -22.78 27.54
N ILE A 387 15.87 -22.11 26.42
CA ILE A 387 15.10 -22.65 25.30
C ILE A 387 16.03 -23.60 24.49
N PRO A 388 15.65 -24.87 24.26
CA PRO A 388 16.51 -25.83 23.56
C PRO A 388 16.98 -25.34 22.19
N ALA A 389 16.07 -24.72 21.42
CA ALA A 389 16.36 -24.21 20.09
C ALA A 389 17.13 -22.87 20.07
N PHE A 390 17.43 -22.27 21.22
CA PHE A 390 18.24 -21.04 21.30
C PHE A 390 19.73 -21.41 21.35
N ASN A 391 20.20 -22.04 20.28
CA ASN A 391 21.59 -22.40 20.10
C ASN A 391 22.48 -21.14 19.89
N ALA A 392 23.80 -21.34 19.76
CA ALA A 392 24.75 -20.25 19.67
C ALA A 392 24.51 -19.32 18.46
N GLU A 393 24.05 -19.87 17.33
CA GLU A 393 23.76 -19.11 16.11
C GLU A 393 22.49 -18.28 16.26
N VAL A 394 21.39 -18.90 16.70
CA VAL A 394 20.09 -18.25 16.95
C VAL A 394 20.27 -17.10 17.94
N VAL A 395 20.94 -17.37 19.07
CA VAL A 395 21.23 -16.36 20.09
C VAL A 395 22.09 -15.24 19.52
N GLY A 396 23.11 -15.55 18.72
CA GLY A 396 23.98 -14.55 18.09
C GLY A 396 23.23 -13.60 17.17
N GLN A 397 22.25 -14.11 16.42
CA GLN A 397 21.41 -13.29 15.54
C GLN A 397 20.39 -12.43 16.32
N LEU A 398 19.71 -13.02 17.30
CA LEU A 398 18.72 -12.32 18.13
C LEU A 398 19.35 -11.25 19.03
N SER A 399 20.59 -11.46 19.47
CA SER A 399 21.31 -10.49 20.32
C SER A 399 21.52 -9.13 19.66
N ARG A 400 21.41 -9.04 18.34
CA ARG A 400 21.55 -7.78 17.57
C ARG A 400 20.29 -6.90 17.57
N GLN A 401 19.16 -7.40 18.08
CA GLN A 401 17.93 -6.61 18.14
C GLN A 401 18.06 -5.47 19.16
N LYS A 402 17.37 -4.35 18.90
CA LYS A 402 17.29 -3.26 19.87
C LYS A 402 16.43 -3.71 21.04
N LEU A 403 16.95 -3.66 22.26
CA LEU A 403 16.22 -4.19 23.41
C LEU A 403 14.91 -3.42 23.67
N ASP A 404 14.90 -2.10 23.51
CA ASP A 404 13.67 -1.30 23.65
C ASP A 404 12.57 -1.77 22.71
N GLN A 405 12.94 -2.17 21.49
CA GLN A 405 12.00 -2.71 20.51
C GLN A 405 11.45 -4.08 20.93
N VAL A 406 12.26 -4.91 21.59
CA VAL A 406 11.83 -6.20 22.14
C VAL A 406 10.90 -5.99 23.34
N ILE A 407 11.26 -5.10 24.27
CA ILE A 407 10.44 -4.75 25.44
C ILE A 407 9.08 -4.22 24.99
N MET A 408 9.05 -3.30 24.02
CA MET A 408 7.81 -2.80 23.43
C MET A 408 6.99 -3.94 22.79
N ALA A 409 7.64 -4.86 22.09
CA ALA A 409 6.96 -6.02 21.48
C ALA A 409 6.32 -6.95 22.51
N CYS A 410 6.87 -7.07 23.72
CA CYS A 410 6.26 -7.85 24.81
C CYS A 410 4.91 -7.26 25.28
N SER A 411 4.70 -5.94 25.14
CA SER A 411 3.46 -5.26 25.56
C SER A 411 2.51 -4.99 24.38
N SER A 412 3.06 -4.71 23.20
CA SER A 412 2.35 -4.44 21.96
C SER A 412 3.07 -5.16 20.83
N PRO A 413 2.61 -6.36 20.44
CA PRO A 413 3.39 -7.25 19.58
C PRO A 413 3.28 -6.82 18.10
N SER A 414 3.91 -5.70 17.75
CA SER A 414 3.85 -5.07 16.43
C SER A 414 5.23 -4.81 15.84
N SER A 415 6.14 -5.78 15.93
CA SER A 415 7.57 -5.62 15.62
C SER A 415 8.03 -6.61 14.53
N SER A 416 9.33 -6.60 14.21
CA SER A 416 9.91 -7.55 13.24
C SER A 416 9.86 -8.99 13.78
N LEU A 417 9.78 -9.98 12.90
CA LEU A 417 9.85 -11.41 13.28
C LEU A 417 10.98 -11.75 14.26
N LYS A 418 12.19 -11.19 14.08
CA LYS A 418 13.32 -11.43 15.00
C LYS A 418 13.06 -10.82 16.40
N ALA A 419 12.48 -9.62 16.47
CA ALA A 419 12.13 -9.01 17.75
C ALA A 419 10.95 -9.71 18.42
N LEU A 420 9.97 -10.18 17.65
CA LEU A 420 8.82 -10.96 18.14
C LEU A 420 9.26 -12.33 18.67
N LEU A 421 10.19 -13.03 18.00
CA LEU A 421 10.72 -14.30 18.49
C LEU A 421 11.47 -14.12 19.83
N PHE A 422 12.26 -13.05 19.97
CA PHE A 422 12.88 -12.72 21.25
C PHE A 422 11.81 -12.47 22.31
N ALA A 423 10.85 -11.58 22.04
CA ALA A 423 9.77 -11.25 22.97
C ALA A 423 8.96 -12.49 23.40
N ALA A 424 8.59 -13.36 22.46
CA ALA A 424 7.91 -14.63 22.73
C ALA A 424 8.76 -15.56 23.60
N GLY A 425 10.07 -15.66 23.33
CA GLY A 425 10.99 -16.44 24.15
C GLY A 425 11.08 -15.96 25.61
N TRP A 426 10.85 -14.67 25.86
CA TRP A 426 10.86 -14.11 27.21
C TRP A 426 9.70 -14.62 28.07
N GLY A 427 8.56 -14.96 27.46
CA GLY A 427 7.40 -15.54 28.15
C GLY A 427 7.74 -16.82 28.92
N VAL A 428 8.79 -17.53 28.51
CA VAL A 428 9.31 -18.73 29.20
C VAL A 428 9.69 -18.46 30.66
N CYS A 429 10.12 -17.24 30.99
CA CYS A 429 10.48 -16.87 32.37
C CYS A 429 9.26 -16.84 33.31
N SER A 430 8.05 -16.59 32.77
CA SER A 430 6.80 -16.54 33.53
C SER A 430 6.00 -17.84 33.42
N HIS A 431 6.25 -18.65 32.38
CA HIS A 431 5.44 -19.83 32.08
C HIS A 431 6.31 -21.08 31.88
N GLY A 432 6.30 -21.99 32.87
CA GLY A 432 7.09 -23.23 32.83
C GLY A 432 6.71 -24.21 31.71
N HIS A 433 5.45 -24.19 31.25
CA HIS A 433 4.93 -25.04 30.17
C HIS A 433 4.91 -24.34 28.80
N HIS A 434 5.68 -23.26 28.64
CA HIS A 434 5.74 -22.50 27.40
C HIS A 434 6.14 -23.39 26.20
N PRO A 435 5.47 -23.30 25.04
CA PRO A 435 5.73 -24.18 23.90
C PRO A 435 7.19 -24.17 23.44
N LEU A 436 7.83 -22.99 23.37
CA LEU A 436 9.25 -22.86 23.00
C LEU A 436 10.21 -23.59 23.96
N LYS A 437 9.82 -23.86 25.22
CA LYS A 437 10.65 -24.62 26.16
C LYS A 437 10.40 -26.13 26.04
N THR A 438 9.19 -26.51 25.65
CA THR A 438 8.75 -27.91 25.56
C THR A 438 9.19 -28.57 24.24
N LEU A 439 9.16 -27.83 23.13
CA LEU A 439 9.55 -28.34 21.82
C LEU A 439 11.08 -28.41 21.67
N THR A 440 11.56 -29.43 20.93
CA THR A 440 13.01 -29.65 20.73
C THR A 440 13.60 -28.71 19.67
N GLU A 441 14.92 -28.67 19.58
CA GLU A 441 15.65 -27.91 18.55
C GLU A 441 15.29 -28.38 17.14
N GLU A 442 15.23 -29.70 16.91
CA GLU A 442 14.84 -30.28 15.62
C GLU A 442 13.37 -30.00 15.29
N GLN A 443 12.56 -29.75 16.32
CA GLN A 443 11.18 -29.38 16.11
C GLN A 443 11.01 -27.91 15.74
N LEU A 444 11.74 -27.01 16.39
CA LEU A 444 11.60 -25.58 16.13
C LEU A 444 12.40 -25.11 14.91
N GLN A 445 13.59 -25.68 14.68
CA GLN A 445 14.52 -25.32 13.59
C GLN A 445 14.63 -23.80 13.39
N LEU A 446 14.82 -23.04 14.47
CA LEU A 446 14.71 -21.58 14.48
C LEU A 446 15.71 -20.87 13.57
N GLU A 447 16.80 -21.55 13.18
CA GLU A 447 17.71 -21.07 12.14
C GLU A 447 16.98 -20.83 10.82
N GLN A 448 16.06 -21.72 10.40
CA GLN A 448 15.27 -21.54 9.18
C GLN A 448 14.31 -20.35 9.26
N LEU A 449 13.72 -20.10 10.43
CA LEU A 449 12.91 -18.90 10.69
C LEU A 449 13.75 -17.62 10.55
N LEU A 450 14.96 -17.63 11.10
CA LEU A 450 15.87 -16.48 11.03
C LEU A 450 16.46 -16.28 9.63
N GLU A 451 16.68 -17.36 8.88
CA GLU A 451 17.06 -17.35 7.47
C GLU A 451 15.95 -16.70 6.63
N LEU A 452 14.70 -17.14 6.78
CA LEU A 452 13.54 -16.55 6.12
C LEU A 452 13.44 -15.04 6.39
N ALA A 453 13.57 -14.63 7.66
CA ALA A 453 13.55 -13.22 8.03
C ALA A 453 14.69 -12.42 7.37
N THR A 454 15.83 -13.07 7.12
CA THR A 454 16.99 -12.45 6.47
C THR A 454 16.77 -12.34 4.97
N LEU A 455 16.29 -13.40 4.32
CA LEU A 455 15.96 -13.44 2.89
C LEU A 455 14.90 -12.40 2.54
N ARG A 456 13.82 -12.32 3.33
CA ARG A 456 12.77 -11.30 3.12
C ARG A 456 13.31 -9.89 3.27
N ASN A 457 14.12 -9.62 4.29
CA ASN A 457 14.71 -8.29 4.49
C ASN A 457 15.69 -7.93 3.37
N GLN A 458 16.36 -8.91 2.76
CA GLN A 458 17.11 -8.68 1.54
C GLN A 458 16.16 -8.32 0.39
N GLY A 459 15.15 -9.13 0.07
CA GLY A 459 14.20 -8.82 -1.03
C GLY A 459 13.43 -7.51 -0.89
N SER A 460 13.15 -7.06 0.34
CA SER A 460 12.36 -5.84 0.61
C SER A 460 13.12 -4.52 0.44
N HIS A 461 14.45 -4.54 0.26
CA HIS A 461 15.26 -3.33 0.09
C HIS A 461 15.73 -3.20 -1.35
N ALA A 462 15.53 -2.02 -1.96
CA ALA A 462 15.97 -1.76 -3.33
C ALA A 462 17.48 -2.00 -3.48
N HIS A 463 17.84 -2.98 -4.29
CA HIS A 463 19.23 -3.30 -4.55
C HIS A 463 19.74 -2.50 -5.73
N SER A 464 20.84 -1.81 -5.49
CA SER A 464 21.59 -1.17 -6.55
C SER A 464 22.96 -1.82 -6.66
N LYS A 465 23.40 -2.00 -7.92
CA LYS A 465 24.79 -2.32 -8.28
C LYS A 465 25.83 -1.41 -7.62
N PHE A 466 25.43 -0.25 -7.11
CA PHE A 466 26.28 0.67 -6.35
C PHE A 466 26.48 0.32 -4.86
N THR A 467 25.76 -0.66 -4.31
CA THR A 467 25.85 -1.03 -2.88
C THR A 467 26.81 -2.18 -2.57
N GLY A 468 27.31 -2.89 -3.61
CA GLY A 468 28.23 -4.01 -3.47
C GLY A 468 27.70 -5.25 -2.73
N LYS A 469 26.43 -5.24 -2.29
CA LYS A 469 25.80 -6.38 -1.60
C LYS A 469 25.37 -7.43 -2.63
N LYS A 470 25.83 -8.68 -2.44
CA LYS A 470 25.33 -9.84 -3.19
C LYS A 470 23.94 -10.18 -2.68
N VAL A 471 22.97 -10.19 -3.58
CA VAL A 471 21.59 -10.61 -3.30
C VAL A 471 21.47 -12.08 -3.68
N THR A 472 20.90 -12.89 -2.80
CA THR A 472 20.52 -14.26 -3.14
C THR A 472 19.15 -14.21 -3.82
N PRO A 473 19.03 -14.53 -5.12
CA PRO A 473 17.74 -14.56 -5.78
C PRO A 473 16.87 -15.65 -5.16
N VAL A 474 15.59 -15.34 -4.94
CA VAL A 474 14.64 -16.34 -4.43
C VAL A 474 14.34 -17.33 -5.54
N THR A 475 14.53 -18.62 -5.25
CA THR A 475 14.24 -19.70 -6.19
C THR A 475 12.97 -20.46 -5.77
N LEU A 476 12.32 -21.13 -6.72
CA LEU A 476 11.14 -21.97 -6.45
C LEU A 476 11.39 -23.02 -5.34
N PRO A 477 12.52 -23.77 -5.33
CA PRO A 477 12.80 -24.71 -4.25
C PRO A 477 12.90 -24.03 -2.88
N MET A 478 13.52 -22.85 -2.80
CA MET A 478 13.62 -22.08 -1.55
C MET A 478 12.24 -21.64 -1.05
N ALA A 479 11.39 -21.12 -1.94
CA ALA A 479 10.04 -20.71 -1.58
C ALA A 479 9.20 -21.90 -1.08
N GLN A 480 9.27 -23.04 -1.76
CA GLN A 480 8.57 -24.27 -1.35
C GLN A 480 9.07 -24.79 0.00
N GLN A 481 10.38 -24.77 0.24
CA GLN A 481 10.98 -25.16 1.52
C GLN A 481 10.47 -24.27 2.66
N HIS A 482 10.45 -22.95 2.48
CA HIS A 482 9.98 -22.04 3.53
C HIS A 482 8.46 -22.12 3.76
N ILE A 483 7.66 -22.40 2.73
CA ILE A 483 6.23 -22.69 2.88
C ILE A 483 6.03 -23.93 3.75
N GLN A 484 6.72 -25.03 3.42
CA GLN A 484 6.63 -26.28 4.20
C GLN A 484 7.09 -26.07 5.64
N TYR A 485 8.18 -25.32 5.83
CA TYR A 485 8.64 -24.94 7.15
C TYR A 485 7.61 -24.14 7.92
N ALA A 486 7.03 -23.07 7.35
CA ALA A 486 6.08 -22.21 8.06
C ALA A 486 4.79 -22.95 8.43
N LEU A 487 4.25 -23.78 7.53
CA LEU A 487 3.09 -24.63 7.81
C LEU A 487 3.38 -25.65 8.92
N GLY A 488 4.49 -26.40 8.78
CA GLY A 488 4.89 -27.41 9.75
C GLY A 488 5.28 -26.82 11.10
N PHE A 489 5.93 -25.66 11.12
CA PHE A 489 6.26 -24.94 12.34
C PHE A 489 4.99 -24.52 13.08
N THR A 490 4.00 -23.96 12.37
CA THR A 490 2.73 -23.53 12.97
C THR A 490 1.94 -24.72 13.52
N ASP A 491 1.87 -25.85 12.81
CA ASP A 491 1.15 -27.05 13.26
C ASP A 491 1.70 -27.63 14.57
N ARG A 492 2.99 -27.44 14.87
CA ARG A 492 3.59 -27.91 16.13
C ARG A 492 3.00 -27.24 17.37
N PHE A 493 2.33 -26.09 17.23
CA PHE A 493 1.75 -25.35 18.35
C PHE A 493 0.26 -25.69 18.58
N LYS A 494 -0.33 -26.59 17.79
CA LYS A 494 -1.78 -26.90 17.83
C LYS A 494 -2.30 -27.37 19.19
N GLU A 495 -1.49 -28.07 19.97
CA GLU A 495 -1.90 -28.59 21.30
C GLU A 495 -2.11 -27.45 22.32
N TRP A 496 -1.57 -26.26 22.04
CA TRP A 496 -1.70 -25.08 22.89
C TRP A 496 -2.76 -24.09 22.36
N MET A 497 -3.37 -24.36 21.20
CA MET A 497 -4.40 -23.52 20.54
C MET A 497 -5.82 -24.07 20.69
#